data_AF-A0A8H7V4N5-F1
#
_entry.id   AF-A0A8H7V4N5-F1
#
_cell.length_a   1.000
_cell.length_b   1.000
_cell.length_c   1.000
_cell.angle_alpha   90.00
_cell.angle_beta   90.00
_cell.angle_gamma   90.00
#
_symmetry.space_group_name_H-M   'P 1'
#
loop_
_entity.id
_entity.type
_entity.pdbx_description
1 polymer ?
#
loop_
_entity_poly.entity_id
_entity_poly.type
_entity_poly.pdbx_seq_one_letter_code
_entity_poly.pdbx_strand_id
1 'polypeptide(L)'
;MSDTGSDAQISPSALIKNIVEDLFSYNTIKRRRILEYYFFENASLSSPVMSTDGVLNIQYVYTVWQAMNRTEPTINNIVFDGHTAVIHLTQHISPCIFPSFISLQVPAITTLHFKETDPDSGLLKIYSQEDSWTLEGLLQSVPLISFWYDHVLRLIMGKLVTTTGDLLDAALQQAEKMTQRGQDIQRIGRDMAIENMEKLDVYKSDLHENYLKGIRNWRESCTSDDQQQQQLLRDQLLYQT
;
A
#
# COMPACT_ATOMS: atom_id res chain seq x y z
N MET A 1 14.32 23.35 27.59
CA MET A 1 15.62 23.50 26.92
C MET A 1 16.50 22.41 27.49
N SER A 2 16.84 21.32 26.79
CA SER A 2 16.94 21.13 25.34
C SER A 2 16.55 19.71 24.96
N ASP A 3 15.95 19.61 23.76
CA ASP A 3 15.85 18.42 22.94
C ASP A 3 17.20 17.71 22.77
N THR A 4 17.17 16.39 22.72
CA THR A 4 17.84 15.63 21.65
C THR A 4 17.24 14.23 21.66
N GLY A 5 16.26 14.03 20.77
CA GLY A 5 15.75 12.72 20.41
C GLY A 5 16.90 11.86 19.89
N SER A 6 16.94 10.62 20.35
CA SER A 6 17.85 9.60 19.90
C SER A 6 17.56 9.24 18.45
N ASP A 7 18.22 9.90 17.50
CA ASP A 7 18.41 9.35 16.17
C ASP A 7 19.32 8.12 16.33
N ALA A 8 18.68 6.95 16.45
CA ALA A 8 19.37 5.68 16.46
C ALA A 8 20.11 5.52 15.12
N GLN A 9 21.42 5.76 15.13
CA GLN A 9 22.29 5.40 14.01
C GLN A 9 22.20 3.89 13.80
N ILE A 10 21.34 3.47 12.86
CA ILE A 10 21.26 2.09 12.41
C ILE A 10 22.60 1.76 11.76
N SER A 11 23.32 0.78 12.32
CA SER A 11 24.58 0.32 11.75
C SER A 11 24.38 -0.10 10.28
N PRO A 12 25.33 0.18 9.36
CA PRO A 12 25.23 -0.21 7.95
C PRO A 12 24.92 -1.70 7.77
N SER A 13 25.49 -2.57 8.61
CA SER A 13 25.22 -4.00 8.59
C SER A 13 23.78 -4.34 8.97
N ALA A 14 23.19 -3.59 9.91
CA ALA A 14 21.79 -3.75 10.30
C ALA A 14 20.84 -3.26 9.19
N LEU A 15 21.20 -2.18 8.48
CA LEU A 15 20.45 -1.72 7.31
C LEU A 15 20.46 -2.78 6.20
N ILE A 16 21.63 -3.30 5.84
CA ILE A 16 21.77 -4.33 4.79
C ILE A 16 21.00 -5.59 5.17
N LYS A 17 21.04 -5.99 6.44
CA LYS A 17 20.23 -7.10 6.93
C LYS A 17 18.73 -6.88 6.69
N ASN A 18 18.21 -5.71 7.05
CA ASN A 18 16.79 -5.38 6.81
C ASN A 18 16.44 -5.36 5.31
N ILE A 19 17.33 -4.82 4.46
CA ILE A 19 17.16 -4.81 3.01
C ILE A 19 17.04 -6.24 2.47
N VAL A 20 17.94 -7.13 2.88
CA VAL A 20 17.96 -8.53 2.43
C VAL A 20 16.73 -9.28 2.95
N GLU A 21 16.37 -9.13 4.22
CA GLU A 21 15.18 -9.77 4.79
C GLU A 21 13.89 -9.33 4.08
N ASP A 22 13.75 -8.03 3.79
CA ASP A 22 12.59 -7.50 3.09
C ASP A 22 12.57 -7.86 1.59
N LEU A 23 13.75 -8.01 0.96
CA LEU A 23 13.88 -8.45 -0.43
C LEU A 23 13.38 -9.89 -0.62
N PHE A 24 13.79 -10.79 0.28
CA PHE A 24 13.44 -12.22 0.20
C PHE A 24 12.11 -12.57 0.88
N SER A 25 11.54 -11.67 1.67
CA SER A 25 10.22 -11.85 2.29
C SER A 25 9.11 -12.00 1.25
N TYR A 26 8.11 -12.83 1.55
CA TYR A 26 6.89 -12.94 0.75
C TYR A 26 5.94 -11.72 0.84
N ASN A 27 6.29 -10.71 1.63
CA ASN A 27 5.56 -9.45 1.66
C ASN A 27 5.86 -8.61 0.40
N THR A 28 4.92 -8.58 -0.55
CA THR A 28 5.06 -7.89 -1.83
C THR A 28 5.20 -6.37 -1.70
N ILE A 29 4.72 -5.76 -0.62
CA ILE A 29 4.86 -4.32 -0.37
C ILE A 29 6.28 -4.00 0.08
N LYS A 30 6.80 -4.78 1.03
CA LYS A 30 8.19 -4.65 1.52
C LYS A 30 9.19 -4.83 0.39
N ARG A 31 9.07 -5.94 -0.35
CA ARG A 31 9.95 -6.23 -1.49
C ARG A 31 9.92 -5.13 -2.54
N ARG A 32 8.71 -4.66 -2.91
CA ARG A 32 8.57 -3.59 -3.90
C ARG A 32 9.28 -2.31 -3.47
N ARG A 33 9.14 -1.90 -2.20
CA ARG A 33 9.89 -0.76 -1.67
C ARG A 33 11.40 -0.98 -1.77
N ILE A 34 11.88 -2.19 -1.46
CA ILE A 34 13.31 -2.47 -1.59
C ILE A 34 13.79 -2.31 -3.03
N LEU A 35 13.05 -2.85 -3.99
CA LEU A 35 13.36 -2.74 -5.42
C LEU A 35 13.29 -1.27 -5.90
N GLU A 36 12.28 -0.51 -5.50
CA GLU A 36 12.13 0.90 -5.91
C GLU A 36 13.20 1.83 -5.32
N TYR A 37 13.58 1.64 -4.05
CA TYR A 37 14.49 2.55 -3.36
C TYR A 37 15.96 2.14 -3.46
N TYR A 38 16.26 0.85 -3.38
CA TYR A 38 17.63 0.35 -3.26
C TYR A 38 18.18 -0.29 -4.52
N PHE A 39 17.40 -0.49 -5.59
CA PHE A 39 17.93 -0.94 -6.89
C PHE A 39 18.04 0.22 -7.88
N PHE A 40 18.98 0.11 -8.81
CA PHE A 40 18.99 0.95 -10.01
C PHE A 40 17.88 0.50 -10.97
N GLU A 41 17.34 1.44 -11.74
CA GLU A 41 16.30 1.14 -12.74
C GLU A 41 16.76 0.10 -13.77
N ASN A 42 18.03 0.15 -14.14
CA ASN A 42 18.69 -0.76 -15.06
C ASN A 42 19.45 -1.90 -14.36
N ALA A 43 19.14 -2.19 -13.09
CA ALA A 43 19.81 -3.28 -12.38
C ALA A 43 19.63 -4.61 -13.09
N SER A 44 20.66 -5.45 -13.05
CA SER A 44 20.65 -6.79 -13.63
C SER A 44 20.47 -7.87 -12.57
N LEU A 45 19.79 -8.95 -12.92
CA LEU A 45 19.73 -10.19 -12.14
C LEU A 45 20.23 -11.32 -13.01
N SER A 46 21.21 -12.05 -12.52
CA SER A 46 21.75 -13.27 -13.13
C SER A 46 21.55 -14.43 -12.17
N SER A 47 20.95 -15.51 -12.65
CA SER A 47 20.73 -16.74 -11.89
C SER A 47 21.00 -17.96 -12.80
N PRO A 48 21.17 -19.17 -12.25
CA PRO A 48 21.49 -20.34 -13.07
C PRO A 48 20.39 -20.70 -14.08
N VAL A 49 19.16 -20.22 -13.88
CA VAL A 49 17.99 -20.58 -14.69
C VAL A 49 17.49 -19.42 -15.54
N MET A 50 17.83 -18.18 -15.20
CA MET A 50 17.43 -16.98 -15.94
C MET A 50 18.36 -15.80 -15.68
N SER A 51 18.47 -14.94 -16.67
CA SER A 51 19.08 -13.62 -16.53
C SER A 51 18.11 -12.57 -17.07
N THR A 52 18.01 -11.44 -16.39
CA THR A 52 17.16 -10.33 -16.81
C THR A 52 17.74 -9.00 -16.39
N ASP A 53 17.46 -7.97 -17.20
CA ASP A 53 17.83 -6.59 -16.91
C ASP A 53 16.58 -5.76 -16.62
N GLY A 54 16.74 -4.76 -15.76
CA GLY A 54 15.70 -3.82 -15.38
C GLY A 54 14.96 -4.24 -14.10
N VAL A 55 14.77 -3.29 -13.19
CA VAL A 55 14.15 -3.52 -11.87
C VAL A 55 12.72 -4.08 -11.97
N LEU A 56 11.97 -3.68 -13.00
CA LEU A 56 10.62 -4.22 -13.26
C LEU A 56 10.67 -5.71 -13.57
N ASN A 57 11.63 -6.15 -14.38
CA ASN A 57 11.80 -7.56 -14.71
C ASN A 57 12.27 -8.37 -13.51
N ILE A 58 13.17 -7.81 -12.69
CA ILE A 58 13.57 -8.40 -11.41
C ILE A 58 12.35 -8.58 -10.50
N GLN A 59 11.47 -7.57 -10.40
CA GLN A 59 10.23 -7.68 -9.63
C GLN A 59 9.31 -8.80 -10.14
N TYR A 60 9.20 -8.96 -11.47
CA TYR A 60 8.43 -10.05 -12.06
C TYR A 60 9.01 -11.41 -11.69
N VAL A 61 10.34 -11.57 -11.75
CA VAL A 61 11.03 -12.80 -11.32
C VAL A 61 10.67 -13.16 -9.88
N TYR A 62 10.78 -12.22 -8.94
CA TYR A 62 10.40 -12.46 -7.55
C TYR A 62 8.91 -12.79 -7.38
N THR A 63 8.03 -12.17 -8.18
CA THR A 63 6.58 -12.43 -8.13
C THR A 63 6.26 -13.85 -8.59
N VAL A 64 6.86 -14.29 -9.72
CA VAL A 64 6.71 -15.66 -10.22
C VAL A 64 7.29 -16.65 -9.22
N TRP A 65 8.48 -16.36 -8.67
CA TRP A 65 9.12 -17.24 -7.69
C TRP A 65 8.28 -17.45 -6.44
N GLN A 66 7.68 -16.38 -5.91
CA GLN A 66 6.75 -16.43 -4.78
C GLN A 66 5.46 -17.17 -5.10
N ALA A 67 4.85 -16.92 -6.27
CA ALA A 67 3.58 -17.58 -6.63
C ALA A 67 3.75 -19.10 -6.73
N MET A 68 4.96 -19.54 -7.10
CA MET A 68 5.27 -20.94 -7.30
C MET A 68 5.67 -21.65 -6.02
N ASN A 69 6.40 -21.00 -5.11
CA ASN A 69 6.88 -21.66 -3.91
C ASN A 69 5.98 -21.36 -2.70
N ARG A 70 5.67 -22.39 -1.91
CA ARG A 70 4.84 -22.22 -0.70
C ARG A 70 5.56 -21.52 0.43
N THR A 71 6.88 -21.62 0.47
CA THR A 71 7.69 -21.27 1.62
C THR A 71 8.78 -20.31 1.20
N GLU A 72 8.90 -19.20 1.92
CA GLU A 72 9.96 -18.22 1.71
C GLU A 72 11.35 -18.81 1.99
N PRO A 73 12.40 -18.36 1.28
CA PRO A 73 13.76 -18.83 1.53
C PRO A 73 14.22 -18.48 2.94
N THR A 74 15.03 -19.35 3.53
CA THR A 74 15.64 -19.09 4.84
C THR A 74 17.00 -18.43 4.65
N ILE A 75 17.19 -17.24 5.22
CA ILE A 75 18.49 -16.56 5.20
C ILE A 75 19.35 -17.15 6.32
N ASN A 76 20.48 -17.74 5.94
CA ASN A 76 21.39 -18.41 6.87
C ASN A 76 22.47 -17.44 7.38
N ASN A 77 23.03 -16.62 6.47
CA ASN A 77 24.08 -15.67 6.81
C ASN A 77 24.11 -14.51 5.80
N ILE A 78 24.53 -13.33 6.27
CA ILE A 78 24.72 -12.14 5.44
C ILE A 78 26.10 -11.58 5.78
N VAL A 79 26.97 -11.47 4.79
CA VAL A 79 28.29 -10.85 4.91
C VAL A 79 28.31 -9.62 4.01
N PHE A 80 28.73 -8.48 4.55
CA PHE A 80 28.82 -7.23 3.79
C PHE A 80 30.19 -6.59 3.99
N ASP A 81 30.86 -6.28 2.89
CA ASP A 81 32.21 -5.71 2.87
C ASP A 81 32.25 -4.20 2.56
N GLY A 82 31.08 -3.57 2.41
CA GLY A 82 30.94 -2.16 2.02
C GLY A 82 30.48 -1.95 0.58
N HIS A 83 30.79 -2.89 -0.32
CA HIS A 83 30.45 -2.80 -1.75
C HIS A 83 29.66 -4.00 -2.26
N THR A 84 29.81 -5.14 -1.61
CA THR A 84 29.20 -6.41 -1.97
C THR A 84 28.58 -7.03 -0.73
N ALA A 85 27.31 -7.44 -0.85
CA ALA A 85 26.69 -8.30 0.15
C ALA A 85 26.61 -9.73 -0.39
N VAL A 86 27.17 -10.68 0.36
CA VAL A 86 27.07 -12.11 0.08
C VAL A 86 26.07 -12.71 1.06
N ILE A 87 24.98 -13.24 0.53
CA ILE A 87 23.86 -13.82 1.26
C ILE A 87 23.88 -15.33 1.05
N HIS A 88 24.06 -16.07 2.13
CA HIS A 88 23.86 -17.51 2.14
C HIS A 88 22.41 -17.78 2.52
N LEU A 89 21.68 -18.48 1.65
CA LEU A 89 20.28 -18.78 1.86
C LEU A 89 19.94 -20.22 1.45
N THR A 90 18.87 -20.74 2.02
CA THR A 90 18.29 -22.03 1.64
C THR A 90 16.97 -21.76 0.92
N GLN A 91 16.91 -22.09 -0.37
CA GLN A 91 15.68 -22.03 -1.16
C GLN A 91 14.82 -23.26 -0.83
N HIS A 92 13.56 -23.03 -0.47
CA HIS A 92 12.57 -24.09 -0.28
C HIS A 92 11.76 -24.27 -1.55
N ILE A 93 12.23 -25.14 -2.44
CA ILE A 93 11.53 -25.45 -3.69
C ILE A 93 10.36 -26.37 -3.36
N SER A 94 9.17 -25.79 -3.22
CA SER A 94 7.92 -26.53 -3.05
C SER A 94 6.85 -25.95 -3.97
N PRO A 95 6.77 -26.45 -5.22
CA PRO A 95 5.87 -25.86 -6.20
C PRO A 95 4.41 -26.07 -5.80
N CYS A 96 3.59 -25.02 -5.90
CA CYS A 96 2.18 -25.01 -5.53
C CYS A 96 1.33 -26.06 -6.28
N ILE A 97 1.77 -26.47 -7.47
CA ILE A 97 1.11 -27.48 -8.31
C ILE A 97 1.38 -28.93 -7.88
N PHE A 98 2.45 -29.18 -7.12
CA PHE A 98 2.78 -30.49 -6.58
C PHE A 98 2.16 -30.64 -5.19
N PRO A 99 1.86 -31.86 -4.72
CA PRO A 99 1.42 -32.09 -3.35
C PRO A 99 2.39 -31.47 -2.31
N SER A 100 1.86 -31.03 -1.16
CA SER A 100 2.62 -30.30 -0.14
C SER A 100 3.79 -31.06 0.49
N PHE A 101 3.80 -32.40 0.40
CA PHE A 101 4.91 -33.23 0.87
C PHE A 101 6.14 -33.19 -0.06
N ILE A 102 6.01 -32.65 -1.28
CA ILE A 102 7.13 -32.43 -2.19
C ILE A 102 7.73 -31.07 -1.86
N SER A 103 8.87 -31.11 -1.16
CA SER A 103 9.68 -29.95 -0.83
C SER A 103 11.15 -30.34 -0.92
N LEU A 104 11.93 -29.52 -1.59
CA LEU A 104 13.36 -29.67 -1.71
C LEU A 104 14.05 -28.44 -1.13
N GLN A 105 15.11 -28.66 -0.35
CA GLN A 105 15.94 -27.58 0.18
C GLN A 105 17.19 -27.46 -0.68
N VAL A 106 17.37 -26.30 -1.32
CA VAL A 106 18.51 -26.02 -2.19
C VAL A 106 19.36 -24.93 -1.55
N PRO A 107 20.59 -25.24 -1.11
CA PRO A 107 21.52 -24.22 -0.67
C PRO A 107 21.90 -23.33 -1.87
N ALA A 108 21.79 -22.01 -1.67
CA ALA A 108 22.09 -21.00 -2.65
C ALA A 108 22.85 -19.82 -2.03
N ILE A 109 23.56 -19.11 -2.89
CA ILE A 109 24.34 -17.92 -2.58
C ILE A 109 23.82 -16.82 -3.49
N THR A 110 23.40 -15.71 -2.91
CA THR A 110 23.08 -14.49 -3.64
C THR A 110 24.12 -13.44 -3.33
N THR A 111 24.68 -12.83 -4.36
CA THR A 111 25.63 -11.73 -4.28
C THR A 111 24.95 -10.47 -4.78
N LEU A 112 24.89 -9.43 -3.95
CA LEU A 112 24.37 -8.12 -4.31
C LEU A 112 25.55 -7.15 -4.46
N HIS A 113 25.67 -6.53 -5.63
CA HIS A 113 26.69 -5.53 -5.91
C HIS A 113 26.11 -4.13 -5.78
N PHE A 114 26.75 -3.34 -4.93
CA PHE A 114 26.37 -1.97 -4.63
C PHE A 114 27.27 -0.99 -5.34
N LYS A 115 26.69 0.13 -5.76
CA LYS A 115 27.41 1.27 -6.30
C LYS A 115 26.77 2.55 -5.76
N GLU A 116 27.60 3.55 -5.51
CA GLU A 116 27.12 4.88 -5.11
C GLU A 116 26.36 5.54 -6.25
N THR A 117 25.21 6.14 -5.91
CA THR A 117 24.39 6.91 -6.87
C THR A 117 25.07 8.21 -7.26
N ASP A 118 25.50 9.00 -6.26
CA ASP A 118 26.19 10.28 -6.42
C ASP A 118 27.28 10.42 -5.34
N PRO A 119 28.44 11.01 -5.66
CA PRO A 119 29.61 11.13 -4.75
C PRO A 119 29.30 11.82 -3.43
N ASP A 120 28.30 12.71 -3.40
CA ASP A 120 27.94 13.50 -2.22
C ASP A 120 26.79 12.89 -1.41
N SER A 121 26.08 11.90 -1.97
CA SER A 121 24.88 11.32 -1.34
C SER A 121 25.20 10.21 -0.33
N GLY A 122 26.33 9.52 -0.51
CA GLY A 122 26.68 8.31 0.25
C GLY A 122 25.66 7.17 0.10
N LEU A 123 24.68 7.27 -0.81
CA LEU A 123 23.64 6.27 -1.00
C LEU A 123 24.14 5.16 -1.91
N LEU A 124 24.20 3.95 -1.36
CA LEU A 124 24.52 2.73 -2.08
C LEU A 124 23.25 2.11 -2.66
N LYS A 125 23.24 1.90 -3.98
CA LYS A 125 22.18 1.17 -4.68
C LYS A 125 22.73 -0.09 -5.35
N ILE A 126 21.89 -1.10 -5.43
CA ILE A 126 22.16 -2.39 -6.03
C ILE A 126 22.04 -2.25 -7.54
N TYR A 127 23.14 -2.46 -8.27
CA TYR A 127 23.14 -2.44 -9.73
C TYR A 127 23.16 -3.85 -10.32
N SER A 128 23.58 -4.86 -9.55
CA SER A 128 23.61 -6.24 -10.02
C SER A 128 23.36 -7.23 -8.88
N GLN A 129 22.56 -8.24 -9.17
CA GLN A 129 22.30 -9.39 -8.32
C GLN A 129 22.75 -10.66 -9.05
N GLU A 130 23.60 -11.45 -8.40
CA GLU A 130 24.07 -12.74 -8.92
C GLU A 130 23.66 -13.87 -7.97
N ASP A 131 22.84 -14.79 -8.45
CA ASP A 131 22.42 -15.98 -7.72
C ASP A 131 23.21 -17.20 -8.22
N SER A 132 23.72 -17.99 -7.29
CA SER A 132 24.44 -19.24 -7.54
C SER A 132 23.86 -20.34 -6.68
N TRP A 133 23.51 -21.48 -7.28
CA TRP A 133 22.98 -22.63 -6.54
C TRP A 133 24.06 -23.71 -6.43
N THR A 134 24.07 -24.45 -5.34
CA THR A 134 24.98 -25.61 -5.21
C THR A 134 24.68 -26.66 -6.28
N LEU A 135 25.72 -27.28 -6.85
CA LEU A 135 25.57 -28.30 -7.89
C LEU A 135 24.71 -29.48 -7.42
N GLU A 136 24.91 -29.92 -6.18
CA GLU A 136 24.09 -30.96 -5.56
C GLU A 136 22.62 -30.56 -5.49
N GLY A 137 22.34 -29.35 -5.02
CA GLY A 137 20.99 -28.81 -4.94
C GLY A 137 20.34 -28.64 -6.32
N LEU A 138 21.11 -28.25 -7.34
CA LEU A 138 20.66 -28.17 -8.73
C LEU A 138 20.34 -29.56 -9.31
N LEU A 139 21.22 -30.56 -9.09
CA LEU A 139 21.01 -31.93 -9.56
C LEU A 139 19.77 -32.59 -8.94
N GLN A 140 19.55 -32.40 -7.63
CA GLN A 140 18.37 -32.90 -6.94
C GLN A 140 17.07 -32.21 -7.39
N SER A 141 17.16 -30.96 -7.86
CA SER A 141 16.02 -30.17 -8.32
C SER A 141 15.76 -30.25 -9.83
N VAL A 142 16.62 -30.89 -10.64
CA VAL A 142 16.47 -30.94 -12.12
C VAL A 142 15.05 -31.30 -12.58
N PRO A 143 14.37 -32.33 -12.04
CA PRO A 143 13.01 -32.65 -12.50
C PRO A 143 12.01 -31.51 -12.25
N LEU A 144 12.15 -30.82 -11.12
CA LEU A 144 11.29 -29.69 -10.74
C LEU A 144 11.65 -28.41 -11.51
N ILE A 145 12.94 -28.13 -11.72
CA ILE A 145 13.42 -26.97 -12.49
C ILE A 145 13.08 -27.13 -13.98
N SER A 146 13.26 -28.32 -14.55
CA SER A 146 12.91 -28.58 -15.95
C SER A 146 11.42 -28.37 -16.16
N PHE A 147 10.59 -28.90 -15.26
CA PHE A 147 9.15 -28.62 -15.28
C PHE A 147 8.89 -27.11 -15.17
N TRP A 148 9.56 -26.42 -14.26
CA TRP A 148 9.42 -24.99 -14.04
C TRP A 148 9.73 -24.18 -15.30
N TYR A 149 10.83 -24.48 -15.98
CA TYR A 149 11.21 -23.81 -17.22
C TYR A 149 10.17 -24.05 -18.32
N ASP A 150 9.83 -25.32 -18.57
CA ASP A 150 9.00 -25.70 -19.71
C ASP A 150 7.52 -25.32 -19.55
N HIS A 151 6.98 -25.41 -18.34
CA HIS A 151 5.55 -25.24 -18.09
C HIS A 151 5.18 -23.91 -17.46
N VAL A 152 6.11 -23.23 -16.79
CA VAL A 152 5.80 -22.00 -16.05
C VAL A 152 6.47 -20.80 -16.70
N LEU A 153 7.80 -20.76 -16.71
CA LEU A 153 8.54 -19.64 -17.31
C LEU A 153 8.16 -19.43 -18.78
N ARG A 154 8.19 -20.49 -19.58
CA ARG A 154 7.87 -20.42 -21.01
C ARG A 154 6.42 -19.99 -21.25
N LEU A 155 5.46 -20.47 -20.45
CA LEU A 155 4.06 -20.07 -20.59
C LEU A 155 3.80 -18.64 -20.09
N ILE A 156 4.43 -18.21 -19.00
CA ILE A 156 4.26 -16.86 -18.45
C ILE A 156 4.95 -15.84 -19.36
N MET A 157 6.17 -16.09 -19.82
CA MET A 157 6.84 -15.24 -20.81
C MET A 157 6.07 -15.22 -22.13
N GLY A 158 5.63 -16.38 -22.63
CA GLY A 158 4.84 -16.47 -23.86
C GLY A 158 3.52 -15.68 -23.77
N LYS A 159 2.82 -15.79 -22.63
CA LYS A 159 1.61 -15.00 -22.36
C LYS A 159 1.92 -13.52 -22.24
N LEU A 160 2.98 -13.10 -21.54
CA LEU A 160 3.31 -11.68 -21.35
C LEU A 160 3.72 -10.99 -22.65
N VAL A 161 4.43 -11.67 -23.56
CA VAL A 161 4.70 -11.14 -24.90
C VAL A 161 3.40 -10.87 -25.67
N THR A 162 2.34 -11.64 -25.43
CA THR A 162 1.00 -11.38 -25.99
C THR A 162 0.19 -10.38 -25.16
N THR A 163 0.31 -10.39 -23.84
CA THR A 163 -0.51 -9.57 -22.93
C THR A 163 0.01 -8.13 -22.79
N THR A 164 1.26 -7.83 -23.15
CA THR A 164 1.77 -6.45 -23.18
C THR A 164 1.07 -5.62 -24.27
N GLY A 165 0.45 -6.26 -25.28
CA GLY A 165 -0.46 -5.60 -26.22
C GLY A 165 -1.83 -5.28 -25.61
N ASP A 166 -2.45 -6.22 -24.90
CA ASP A 166 -3.85 -6.08 -24.45
C ASP A 166 -4.01 -5.44 -23.06
N LEU A 167 -3.04 -5.58 -22.16
CA LEU A 167 -3.11 -5.08 -20.78
C LEU A 167 -2.74 -3.59 -20.69
N LEU A 168 -1.90 -3.08 -21.60
CA LEU A 168 -1.62 -1.65 -21.73
C LEU A 168 -2.87 -0.91 -22.20
N ASP A 169 -3.59 -1.45 -23.19
CA ASP A 169 -4.80 -0.85 -23.75
C ASP A 169 -6.00 -0.97 -22.78
N ALA A 170 -6.11 -2.09 -22.05
CA ALA A 170 -7.11 -2.24 -20.99
C ALA A 170 -6.85 -1.33 -19.77
N ALA A 171 -5.59 -1.13 -19.38
CA ALA A 171 -5.22 -0.22 -18.30
C ALA A 171 -5.43 1.25 -18.69
N LEU A 172 -5.13 1.63 -19.94
CA LEU A 172 -5.42 2.96 -20.50
C LEU A 172 -6.94 3.22 -20.56
N GLN A 173 -7.73 2.28 -21.09
CA GLN A 173 -9.19 2.40 -21.08
C GLN A 173 -9.77 2.44 -19.66
N GLN A 174 -9.22 1.67 -18.72
CA GLN A 174 -9.68 1.65 -17.32
C GLN A 174 -9.30 2.93 -16.57
N ALA A 175 -8.14 3.53 -16.85
CA ALA A 175 -7.73 4.83 -16.34
C ALA A 175 -8.61 5.96 -16.89
N GLU A 176 -9.00 5.89 -18.16
CA GLU A 176 -9.91 6.85 -18.80
C GLU A 176 -11.33 6.75 -18.22
N LYS A 177 -11.83 5.52 -18.01
CA LYS A 177 -13.12 5.25 -17.35
C LYS A 177 -13.15 5.64 -15.87
N MET A 178 -12.03 5.50 -15.16
CA MET A 178 -11.90 5.98 -13.77
C MET A 178 -11.81 7.50 -13.69
N THR A 179 -11.19 8.16 -14.66
CA THR A 179 -11.12 9.62 -14.74
C THR A 179 -12.51 10.23 -15.00
N GLN A 180 -13.30 9.64 -15.90
CA GLN A 180 -14.71 10.04 -16.11
C GLN A 180 -15.56 9.82 -14.84
N ARG A 181 -15.44 8.67 -14.18
CA ARG A 181 -16.16 8.41 -12.91
C ARG A 181 -15.72 9.34 -11.78
N GLY A 182 -14.46 9.76 -11.74
CA GLY A 182 -13.97 10.75 -10.77
C GLY A 182 -14.63 12.12 -10.94
N GLN A 183 -14.88 12.54 -12.18
CA GLN A 183 -15.61 13.78 -12.47
C GLN A 183 -17.08 13.70 -12.06
N ASP A 184 -17.74 12.55 -12.24
CA ASP A 184 -19.12 12.35 -11.83
C ASP A 184 -19.26 12.27 -10.30
N ILE A 185 -18.30 11.65 -9.60
CA ILE A 185 -18.26 11.61 -8.13
C ILE A 185 -18.06 13.03 -7.54
N GLN A 186 -17.23 13.86 -8.17
CA GLN A 186 -17.07 15.25 -7.75
C GLN A 186 -18.34 16.08 -7.96
N ARG A 187 -19.09 15.82 -9.04
CA ARG A 187 -20.40 16.47 -9.27
C ARG A 187 -21.44 16.03 -8.24
N ILE A 188 -21.56 14.72 -7.99
CA ILE A 188 -22.47 14.18 -6.98
C ILE A 188 -22.12 14.71 -5.58
N GLY A 189 -20.82 14.79 -5.24
CA GLY A 189 -20.38 15.37 -3.97
C GLY A 189 -20.70 16.87 -3.84
N ARG A 190 -20.64 17.61 -4.94
CA ARG A 190 -21.02 19.03 -4.97
C ARG A 190 -22.53 19.22 -4.82
N ASP A 191 -23.33 18.42 -5.52
CA ASP A 191 -24.80 18.52 -5.47
C ASP A 191 -25.33 18.10 -4.08
N MET A 192 -24.73 17.07 -3.48
CA MET A 192 -25.05 16.65 -2.12
C MET A 192 -24.66 17.69 -1.06
N ALA A 193 -23.57 18.44 -1.27
CA ALA A 193 -23.19 19.55 -0.39
C ALA A 193 -24.17 20.73 -0.49
N ILE A 194 -24.67 21.02 -1.69
CA ILE A 194 -25.68 22.07 -1.92
C ILE A 194 -27.01 21.68 -1.25
N GLU A 195 -27.49 20.45 -1.46
CA GLU A 195 -28.75 19.98 -0.85
C GLU A 195 -28.69 20.00 0.69
N ASN A 196 -27.54 19.61 1.27
CA ASN A 196 -27.34 19.70 2.72
C ASN A 196 -27.32 21.15 3.22
N MET A 197 -26.73 22.08 2.47
CA MET A 197 -26.77 23.51 2.81
C MET A 197 -28.21 24.05 2.80
N GLU A 198 -29.00 23.71 1.79
CA GLU A 198 -30.40 24.15 1.69
C GLU A 198 -31.25 23.61 2.84
N LYS A 199 -31.09 22.33 3.21
CA LYS A 199 -31.77 21.75 4.37
C LYS A 199 -31.38 22.44 5.68
N LEU A 200 -30.12 22.87 5.80
CA LEU A 200 -29.62 23.58 6.97
C LEU A 200 -30.23 24.98 7.10
N ASP A 201 -30.40 25.68 5.98
CA ASP A 201 -31.04 27.00 5.95
C ASP A 201 -32.54 26.91 6.28
N VAL A 202 -33.24 25.90 5.78
CA VAL A 202 -34.64 25.64 6.15
C VAL A 202 -34.77 25.36 7.65
N TYR A 203 -33.93 24.48 8.19
CA TYR A 203 -33.93 24.19 9.62
C TYR A 203 -33.65 25.42 10.49
N LYS A 204 -32.73 26.29 10.05
CA LYS A 204 -32.41 27.54 10.73
C LYS A 204 -33.58 28.52 10.69
N SER A 205 -34.30 28.61 9.56
CA SER A 205 -35.50 29.44 9.42
C SER A 205 -36.62 28.96 10.34
N ASP A 206 -36.89 27.67 10.37
CA ASP A 206 -37.92 27.06 11.23
C ASP A 206 -37.61 27.27 12.72
N LEU A 207 -36.33 27.12 13.11
CA LEU A 207 -35.90 27.38 14.48
C LEU A 207 -36.13 28.85 14.86
N HIS A 208 -35.84 29.77 13.94
CA HIS A 208 -36.02 31.21 14.15
C HIS A 208 -37.51 31.58 14.27
N GLU A 209 -38.36 31.04 13.41
CA GLU A 209 -39.80 31.28 13.46
C GLU A 209 -40.41 30.74 14.76
N ASN A 210 -40.04 29.53 15.16
CA ASN A 210 -40.50 28.94 16.42
C ASN A 210 -40.04 29.75 17.64
N TYR A 211 -38.81 30.27 17.63
CA TYR A 211 -38.32 31.15 18.68
C TYR A 211 -39.12 32.46 18.77
N LEU A 212 -39.38 33.12 17.64
CA LEU A 212 -40.17 34.36 17.60
C LEU A 212 -41.62 34.14 18.03
N LYS A 213 -42.21 33.01 17.63
CA LYS A 213 -43.56 32.61 18.05
C LYS A 213 -43.61 32.36 19.56
N GLY A 214 -42.58 31.71 20.11
CA GLY A 214 -42.44 31.53 21.56
C GLY A 214 -42.40 32.86 22.33
N ILE A 215 -41.59 33.83 21.86
CA ILE A 215 -41.54 35.17 22.47
C ILE A 215 -42.89 35.88 22.39
N ARG A 216 -43.58 35.78 21.24
CA ARG A 216 -44.89 36.42 21.05
C ARG A 216 -45.93 35.84 22.01
N ASN A 217 -46.02 34.51 22.08
CA ASN A 217 -46.94 33.82 22.99
C ASN A 217 -46.63 34.16 24.47
N TRP A 218 -45.35 34.24 24.84
CA TRP A 218 -44.95 34.67 26.19
C TRP A 218 -45.39 36.10 26.50
N ARG A 219 -45.19 37.03 25.56
CA ARG A 219 -45.64 38.43 25.71
C ARG A 219 -47.17 38.52 25.84
N GLU A 220 -47.90 37.78 25.02
CA GLU A 220 -49.37 37.73 25.06
C GLU A 220 -49.88 37.15 26.40
N SER A 221 -49.20 36.14 26.95
CA SER A 221 -49.49 35.60 28.29
C SER A 221 -49.33 36.67 29.37
N CYS A 222 -48.22 37.41 29.39
CA CYS A 222 -48.01 38.47 30.38
C CYS A 222 -49.06 39.60 30.27
N THR A 223 -49.49 39.92 29.05
CA THR A 223 -50.50 40.98 28.82
C THR A 223 -51.91 40.52 29.22
N SER A 224 -52.18 39.22 29.10
CA SER A 224 -53.45 38.60 29.52
C SER A 224 -53.58 38.55 31.04
N ASP A 225 -52.47 38.27 31.73
CA ASP A 225 -52.39 38.29 33.20
C ASP A 225 -52.66 39.71 33.75
N ASP A 226 -52.13 40.75 33.08
CA ASP A 226 -52.40 42.16 33.42
C ASP A 226 -53.87 42.55 33.21
N GLN A 227 -54.51 42.05 32.15
CA GLN A 227 -55.94 42.31 31.89
C GLN A 227 -56.85 41.58 32.90
N GLN A 228 -56.52 40.34 33.28
CA GLN A 228 -57.26 39.63 34.33
C GLN A 228 -57.11 40.32 35.70
N GLN A 229 -55.93 40.83 36.05
CA GLN A 229 -55.74 41.61 37.27
C GLN A 229 -56.51 42.94 37.24
N GLN A 230 -56.54 43.65 36.10
CA GLN A 230 -57.33 44.89 35.98
C GLN A 230 -58.84 44.66 36.02
N GLN A 231 -59.31 43.51 35.51
CA GLN A 231 -60.73 43.14 35.55
C GLN A 231 -61.15 42.74 36.97
N LEU A 232 -60.31 42.00 37.70
CA LEU A 232 -60.50 41.73 39.13
C LEU A 232 -60.51 43.01 39.98
N LEU A 233 -59.67 43.99 39.65
CA LEU A 233 -59.66 45.30 40.32
C LEU A 233 -60.91 46.15 39.99
N ARG A 234 -61.41 46.10 38.75
CA ARG A 234 -62.67 46.77 38.37
C ARG A 234 -63.88 46.15 39.06
N ASP A 235 -63.95 44.82 39.14
CA ASP A 235 -65.05 44.13 39.81
C ASP A 235 -65.04 44.43 41.32
N GLN A 236 -63.87 44.59 41.95
CA GLN A 236 -63.79 45.05 43.34
C GLN A 236 -64.26 46.50 43.56
N LEU A 237 -64.08 47.38 42.58
CA LEU A 237 -64.51 48.78 42.66
C LEU A 237 -66.03 48.98 42.39
N LEU A 238 -66.67 48.06 41.67
CA LEU A 238 -68.12 48.08 41.41
C LEU A 238 -68.99 47.64 42.60
N TYR A 239 -68.40 47.04 43.64
CA TYR A 239 -69.10 46.64 44.87
C TYR A 239 -69.04 47.69 46.01
N GLN A 240 -68.50 48.89 45.77
CA GLN A 240 -68.39 49.96 46.79
C GLN A 240 -69.26 51.22 46.54
N THR A 241 -70.24 51.15 45.64
CA THR A 241 -71.33 52.16 45.51
C THR A 241 -72.67 51.52 45.80
#